data_AF-A0A7S2S0T7-F1
#
_entry.id   AF-A0A7S2S0T7-F1
#
_cell.length_a   1.000
_cell.length_b   1.000
_cell.length_c   1.000
_cell.angle_alpha   90.00
_cell.angle_beta   90.00
_cell.angle_gamma   90.00
#
_symmetry.space_group_name_H-M   'P 1'
#
loop_
_entity.id
_entity.type
_entity.pdbx_description
1 polymer ?
#
loop_
_entity_poly.entity_id
_entity_poly.type
_entity_poly.pdbx_seq_one_letter_code
_entity_poly.pdbx_strand_id
1 'polypeptide(L)'
;MTQAIVPDNYFTVGPNGISQFQLMAAYLGGSAFQTIMDNPLTAYRQLVQQYAKDQAGNMVSPNEAKQSARAVFRQAPIAASLSGVGPRLVGVGFKRIPKFGCLLGISYLIGEGEDVGFAAATGASILSAPFINPIRMIEKQQRVALRETGKEVPIREILRQSAQQHFKPLLRGTIPLMGHSLASATLGLVGQPRLQKTIQKELGEKTKLGQSVTNLIASAVVSPIYVAVTNPLSRLEVIMQTNSIGGKRISVGSAIKELAKDSKQ
;
A
#
# COMPACT_ATOMS: atom_id res chain seq x y z
N MET A 1 2.93 38.91 11.66
CA MET A 1 3.32 38.55 10.28
C MET A 1 2.69 37.21 9.95
N THR A 2 1.61 37.21 9.19
CA THR A 2 1.05 35.99 8.59
C THR A 2 2.02 35.55 7.50
N GLN A 3 2.96 34.65 7.84
CA GLN A 3 3.66 33.89 6.81
C GLN A 3 2.60 33.24 5.94
N ALA A 4 2.64 33.49 4.64
CA ALA A 4 1.75 32.84 3.70
C ALA A 4 1.88 31.32 3.90
N ILE A 5 0.74 30.63 4.01
CA ILE A 5 0.67 29.17 4.17
C ILE A 5 1.39 28.46 3.02
N VAL A 6 1.52 29.15 1.88
CA VAL A 6 2.25 28.71 0.70
C VAL A 6 3.44 29.64 0.50
N PRO A 7 4.68 29.11 0.41
CA PRO A 7 5.86 29.90 0.09
C PRO A 7 5.71 30.62 -1.26
N ASP A 8 6.24 31.84 -1.37
CA ASP A 8 6.13 32.64 -2.61
C ASP A 8 6.75 31.95 -3.83
N ASN A 9 7.72 31.05 -3.62
CA ASN A 9 8.39 30.28 -4.65
C ASN A 9 7.72 28.92 -4.97
N TYR A 10 6.59 28.58 -4.35
CA TYR A 10 5.94 27.29 -4.54
C TYR A 10 5.47 27.07 -5.98
N PHE A 11 5.02 28.14 -6.64
CA PHE A 11 4.57 28.13 -8.03
C PHE A 11 5.67 28.55 -9.02
N THR A 12 6.78 29.11 -8.55
CA THR A 12 7.87 29.55 -9.43
C THR A 12 8.67 28.36 -9.94
N VAL A 13 8.97 28.36 -11.24
CA VAL A 13 9.77 27.31 -11.88
C VAL A 13 11.22 27.47 -11.43
N GLY A 14 11.77 26.42 -10.81
CA GLY A 14 13.16 26.41 -10.35
C GLY A 14 14.15 26.08 -11.48
N PRO A 15 15.46 26.02 -11.16
CA PRO A 15 16.52 25.66 -12.11
C PRO A 15 16.30 24.31 -12.79
N ASN A 16 15.59 23.40 -12.12
CA ASN A 16 15.26 22.06 -12.61
C ASN A 16 14.10 22.06 -13.64
N GLY A 17 13.64 23.23 -14.08
CA GLY A 17 12.60 23.38 -15.11
C GLY A 17 11.17 23.08 -14.63
N ILE A 18 10.97 22.83 -13.34
CA ILE A 18 9.67 22.58 -12.71
C ILE A 18 9.51 23.36 -11.40
N SER A 19 8.29 23.77 -11.07
CA SER A 19 7.96 24.33 -9.75
C SER A 19 7.67 23.24 -8.71
N GLN A 20 7.66 23.60 -7.43
CA GLN A 20 7.30 22.65 -6.36
C GLN A 20 5.85 22.17 -6.49
N PHE A 21 4.94 23.06 -6.92
CA PHE A 21 3.57 22.69 -7.24
C PHE A 21 3.52 21.65 -8.37
N GLN A 22 4.23 21.88 -9.47
CA GLN A 22 4.28 20.94 -10.61
C GLN A 22 4.88 19.59 -10.20
N LEU A 23 5.92 19.58 -9.37
CA LEU A 23 6.50 18.35 -8.83
C LEU A 23 5.48 17.56 -7.99
N MET A 24 4.76 18.24 -7.10
CA MET A 24 3.72 17.61 -6.28
C MET A 24 2.57 17.09 -7.14
N ALA A 25 2.10 17.88 -8.10
CA ALA A 25 1.04 17.51 -9.03
C ALA A 25 1.46 16.29 -9.88
N ALA A 26 2.68 16.27 -10.41
CA ALA A 26 3.22 15.14 -11.15
C ALA A 26 3.36 13.88 -10.27
N TYR A 27 3.80 14.04 -9.01
CA TYR A 27 3.94 12.93 -8.07
C TYR A 27 2.59 12.30 -7.69
N LEU A 28 1.59 13.14 -7.38
CA LEU A 28 0.22 12.70 -7.06
C LEU A 28 -0.47 12.14 -8.30
N GLY A 29 -0.36 12.83 -9.45
CA GLY A 29 -0.93 12.41 -10.73
C GLY A 29 -0.37 11.08 -11.22
N GLY A 30 0.96 10.91 -11.18
CA GLY A 30 1.62 9.64 -11.50
C GLY A 30 1.18 8.51 -10.56
N SER A 31 1.05 8.78 -9.26
CA SER A 31 0.54 7.80 -8.29
C SER A 31 -0.93 7.42 -8.54
N ALA A 32 -1.77 8.38 -8.92
CA ALA A 32 -3.17 8.15 -9.26
C ALA A 32 -3.30 7.33 -10.55
N PHE A 33 -2.55 7.69 -11.59
CA PHE A 33 -2.48 6.94 -12.84
C PHE A 33 -2.04 5.50 -12.61
N GLN A 34 -0.94 5.29 -11.88
CA GLN A 34 -0.48 3.95 -11.50
C GLN A 34 -1.57 3.17 -10.76
N THR A 35 -2.28 3.82 -9.83
CA THR A 35 -3.33 3.18 -9.03
C THR A 35 -4.46 2.64 -9.91
N ILE A 36 -4.84 3.37 -10.96
CA ILE A 36 -5.86 2.95 -11.93
C ILE A 36 -5.34 1.76 -12.75
N MET A 37 -4.14 1.89 -13.31
CA MET A 37 -3.54 0.86 -14.16
C MET A 37 -3.31 -0.46 -13.41
N ASP A 38 -2.87 -0.40 -12.16
CA ASP A 38 -2.60 -1.57 -11.32
C ASP A 38 -3.86 -2.13 -10.64
N ASN A 39 -5.02 -1.44 -10.75
CA ASN A 39 -6.24 -1.84 -10.03
C ASN A 39 -6.74 -3.24 -10.41
N PRO A 40 -6.82 -3.63 -11.70
CA PRO A 40 -7.33 -4.94 -12.08
C PRO A 40 -6.56 -6.09 -11.44
N LEU A 41 -5.22 -6.03 -11.49
CA LEU A 41 -4.33 -7.04 -10.89
C LEU A 41 -4.46 -7.05 -9.37
N THR A 42 -4.52 -5.88 -8.75
CA THR A 42 -4.68 -5.78 -7.30
C THR A 42 -6.03 -6.34 -6.85
N ALA A 43 -7.11 -6.01 -7.56
CA ALA A 43 -8.44 -6.48 -7.24
C ALA A 43 -8.55 -8.00 -7.37
N TYR A 44 -7.97 -8.58 -8.42
CA TYR A 44 -7.88 -10.03 -8.58
C TYR A 44 -7.12 -10.69 -7.42
N ARG A 45 -5.92 -10.19 -7.10
CA ARG A 45 -5.10 -10.74 -6.00
C ARG A 45 -5.84 -10.68 -4.66
N GLN A 46 -6.51 -9.56 -4.37
CA GLN A 46 -7.26 -9.40 -3.14
C GLN A 46 -8.48 -10.33 -3.08
N LEU A 47 -9.22 -10.51 -4.18
CA LEU A 47 -10.32 -11.47 -4.25
C LEU A 47 -9.84 -12.90 -4.00
N VAL A 48 -8.71 -13.32 -4.60
CA VAL A 48 -8.11 -14.63 -4.31
C VAL A 48 -7.79 -14.77 -2.81
N GLN A 49 -7.22 -13.74 -2.19
CA GLN A 49 -6.91 -13.76 -0.75
C GLN A 49 -8.16 -13.81 0.14
N GLN A 50 -9.26 -13.21 -0.31
CA GLN A 50 -10.54 -13.26 0.38
C GLN A 50 -11.22 -14.63 0.23
N TYR A 51 -11.14 -15.25 -0.95
CA TYR A 51 -11.65 -16.61 -1.17
C TYR A 51 -10.77 -17.71 -0.58
N ALA A 52 -9.58 -17.38 -0.07
CA ALA A 52 -8.74 -18.34 0.65
C ALA A 52 -9.39 -18.85 1.95
N LYS A 53 -10.44 -18.19 2.44
CA LYS A 53 -11.32 -18.69 3.50
C LYS A 53 -12.77 -18.69 3.05
N ASP A 54 -13.50 -19.76 3.38
CA ASP A 54 -14.94 -19.84 3.18
C ASP A 54 -15.71 -18.98 4.21
N GLN A 55 -17.04 -18.98 4.14
CA GLN A 55 -17.89 -18.23 5.09
C GLN A 55 -17.84 -18.78 6.52
N ALA A 56 -17.46 -20.04 6.70
CA ALA A 56 -17.26 -20.66 8.01
C ALA A 56 -15.84 -20.42 8.57
N GLY A 57 -14.96 -19.77 7.80
CA GLY A 57 -13.58 -19.49 8.17
C GLY A 57 -12.61 -20.63 7.92
N ASN A 58 -13.02 -21.70 7.23
CA ASN A 58 -12.15 -22.80 6.84
C ASN A 58 -11.30 -22.40 5.64
N MET A 59 -10.07 -22.92 5.59
CA MET A 59 -9.16 -22.70 4.47
C MET A 59 -9.66 -23.43 3.23
N VAL A 60 -9.64 -22.73 2.10
CA VAL A 60 -10.01 -23.26 0.79
C VAL A 60 -8.73 -23.49 -0.03
N SER A 61 -8.72 -24.48 -0.92
CA SER A 61 -7.52 -24.73 -1.71
C SER A 61 -7.17 -23.53 -2.61
N PRO A 62 -5.88 -23.28 -2.89
CA PRO A 62 -5.48 -22.17 -3.77
C PRO A 62 -6.13 -22.23 -5.16
N ASN A 63 -6.41 -23.43 -5.66
CA ASN A 63 -7.02 -23.62 -6.97
C ASN A 63 -8.50 -23.24 -6.97
N GLU A 64 -9.25 -23.64 -5.96
CA GLU A 64 -10.65 -23.22 -5.78
C GLU A 64 -10.74 -21.71 -5.59
N ALA A 65 -9.91 -21.11 -4.72
CA ALA A 65 -9.90 -19.66 -4.51
C ALA A 65 -9.61 -18.87 -5.80
N LYS A 66 -8.69 -19.36 -6.64
CA LYS A 66 -8.42 -18.80 -7.98
C LYS A 66 -9.61 -18.96 -8.92
N GLN A 67 -10.28 -20.11 -8.90
CA GLN A 67 -11.47 -20.35 -9.74
C GLN A 67 -12.63 -19.44 -9.36
N SER A 68 -12.90 -19.27 -8.05
CA SER A 68 -13.93 -18.35 -7.55
C SER A 68 -13.64 -16.90 -7.95
N ALA A 69 -12.41 -16.43 -7.77
CA ALA A 69 -12.01 -15.10 -8.21
C ALA A 69 -12.17 -14.92 -9.74
N ARG A 70 -11.77 -15.92 -10.54
CA ARG A 70 -11.96 -15.90 -12.00
C ARG A 70 -13.43 -15.86 -12.39
N ALA A 71 -14.31 -16.56 -11.68
CA ALA A 71 -15.75 -16.54 -11.96
C ALA A 71 -16.32 -15.13 -11.81
N VAL A 72 -15.96 -14.41 -10.74
CA VAL A 72 -16.37 -13.01 -10.53
C VAL A 72 -15.90 -12.11 -11.67
N PHE A 73 -14.64 -12.24 -12.10
CA PHE A 73 -14.09 -11.45 -13.22
C PHE A 73 -14.71 -11.80 -14.57
N ARG A 74 -15.11 -13.07 -14.79
CA ARG A 74 -15.82 -13.46 -16.02
C ARG A 74 -17.24 -12.90 -16.07
N GLN A 75 -17.92 -12.86 -14.93
CA GLN A 75 -19.29 -12.39 -14.84
C GLN A 75 -19.37 -10.86 -14.94
N ALA A 76 -18.45 -10.13 -14.32
CA ALA A 76 -18.46 -8.67 -14.28
C ALA A 76 -17.04 -8.07 -14.40
N PRO A 77 -16.39 -8.17 -15.58
CA PRO A 77 -14.97 -7.86 -15.73
C PRO A 77 -14.63 -6.41 -15.41
N ILE A 78 -15.44 -5.45 -15.85
CA ILE A 78 -15.20 -4.02 -15.64
C ILE A 78 -15.44 -3.67 -14.16
N ALA A 79 -16.56 -4.10 -13.59
CA ALA A 79 -16.88 -3.81 -12.19
C ALA A 79 -15.87 -4.44 -11.23
N ALA A 80 -15.47 -5.69 -11.46
CA ALA A 80 -14.44 -6.36 -10.66
C ALA A 80 -13.06 -5.67 -10.80
N SER A 81 -12.72 -5.22 -12.01
CA SER A 81 -11.44 -4.53 -12.29
C SER A 81 -11.37 -3.11 -11.72
N LEU A 82 -12.51 -2.43 -11.57
CA LEU A 82 -12.60 -1.08 -11.01
C LEU A 82 -13.00 -1.08 -9.52
N SER A 83 -13.35 -2.23 -8.95
CA SER A 83 -13.74 -2.32 -7.55
C SER A 83 -12.67 -1.75 -6.62
N GLY A 84 -13.13 -0.91 -5.69
CA GLY A 84 -12.27 -0.23 -4.72
C GLY A 84 -11.34 0.85 -5.31
N VAL A 85 -11.41 1.18 -6.60
CA VAL A 85 -10.51 2.19 -7.20
C VAL A 85 -10.73 3.58 -6.60
N GLY A 86 -11.99 3.95 -6.31
CA GLY A 86 -12.35 5.24 -5.71
C GLY A 86 -11.66 5.46 -4.36
N PRO A 87 -11.86 4.58 -3.37
CA PRO A 87 -11.10 4.64 -2.12
C PRO A 87 -9.60 4.67 -2.34
N ARG A 88 -9.05 3.84 -3.25
CA ARG A 88 -7.59 3.82 -3.48
C ARG A 88 -7.05 5.14 -4.02
N LEU A 89 -7.77 5.81 -4.92
CA LEU A 89 -7.41 7.12 -5.43
C LEU A 89 -7.39 8.17 -4.33
N VAL A 90 -8.41 8.19 -3.46
CA VAL A 90 -8.41 9.05 -2.27
C VAL A 90 -7.24 8.68 -1.35
N GLY A 91 -6.97 7.38 -1.20
CA GLY A 91 -5.86 6.82 -0.43
C GLY A 91 -4.48 7.28 -0.91
N VAL A 92 -4.33 7.63 -2.20
CA VAL A 92 -3.10 8.25 -2.70
C VAL A 92 -2.85 9.57 -1.97
N GLY A 93 -3.83 10.47 -1.89
CA GLY A 93 -3.68 11.73 -1.16
C GLY A 93 -3.38 11.51 0.33
N PHE A 94 -4.18 10.68 0.99
CA PHE A 94 -4.06 10.36 2.42
C PHE A 94 -2.74 9.66 2.79
N LYS A 95 -2.06 9.03 1.83
CA LYS A 95 -0.72 8.45 2.05
C LYS A 95 0.38 9.41 1.68
N ARG A 96 0.31 10.00 0.48
CA ARG A 96 1.42 10.72 -0.13
C ARG A 96 1.66 12.06 0.53
N ILE A 97 0.60 12.78 0.91
CA ILE A 97 0.73 14.08 1.58
C ILE A 97 1.38 13.91 2.96
N PRO A 98 0.89 13.05 3.87
CA PRO A 98 1.56 12.82 5.16
C PRO A 98 2.96 12.24 5.01
N LYS A 99 3.17 11.31 4.04
CA LYS A 99 4.50 10.77 3.77
C LYS A 99 5.48 11.87 3.37
N PHE A 100 5.09 12.77 2.49
CA PHE A 100 5.94 13.88 2.07
C PHE A 100 6.22 14.85 3.24
N GLY A 101 5.20 15.19 4.03
CA GLY A 101 5.38 16.03 5.22
C GLY A 101 6.34 15.41 6.25
N CYS A 102 6.17 14.13 6.58
CA CYS A 102 7.07 13.42 7.48
C CYS A 102 8.49 13.29 6.90
N LEU A 103 8.61 13.09 5.59
CA LEU A 103 9.92 13.02 4.91
C LEU A 103 10.68 14.33 5.11
N LEU A 104 10.07 15.46 4.76
CA LEU A 104 10.67 16.78 4.92
C LEU A 104 11.00 17.09 6.38
N GLY A 105 10.07 16.81 7.30
CA GLY A 105 10.27 17.05 8.73
C GLY A 105 11.43 16.24 9.31
N ILE A 106 11.54 14.95 8.96
CA ILE A 106 12.63 14.10 9.44
C ILE A 106 13.96 14.52 8.80
N SER A 107 14.00 14.76 7.50
CA SER A 107 15.22 15.22 6.81
C SER A 107 15.74 16.54 7.41
N TYR A 108 14.85 17.48 7.70
CA TYR A 108 15.20 18.74 8.38
C TYR A 108 15.80 18.51 9.77
N LEU A 109 15.22 17.61 10.57
CA LEU A 109 15.70 17.33 11.93
C LEU A 109 17.03 16.57 11.96
N ILE A 110 17.29 15.69 10.99
CA ILE A 110 18.52 14.89 10.93
C ILE A 110 19.66 15.67 10.27
N GLY A 111 19.36 16.75 9.55
CA GLY A 111 20.37 17.51 8.79
C GLY A 111 20.90 16.73 7.58
N GLU A 112 20.12 15.75 7.09
CA GLU A 112 20.39 15.09 5.81
C GLU A 112 20.15 16.12 4.69
N GLY A 113 21.15 16.34 3.83
CA GLY A 113 21.07 17.25 2.68
C GLY A 113 20.16 16.73 1.55
N GLU A 114 20.62 16.76 0.29
CA GLU A 114 19.80 16.33 -0.86
C GLU A 114 19.51 14.81 -0.92
N ASP A 115 20.36 13.98 -0.30
CA ASP A 115 20.13 12.55 -0.26
C ASP A 115 19.10 12.20 0.81
N VAL A 116 17.93 11.73 0.37
CA VAL A 116 16.91 11.15 1.25
C VAL A 116 17.53 9.98 2.00
N GLY A 117 17.87 10.18 3.27
CA GLY A 117 18.50 9.12 4.04
C GLY A 117 17.51 8.04 4.43
N PHE A 118 18.09 6.89 4.78
CA PHE A 118 17.35 5.70 5.16
C PHE A 118 16.38 5.99 6.32
N ALA A 119 16.78 6.84 7.27
CA ALA A 119 15.97 7.24 8.41
C ALA A 119 14.74 8.04 7.98
N ALA A 120 14.91 9.07 7.14
CA ALA A 120 13.81 9.87 6.61
C ALA A 120 12.83 9.04 5.78
N ALA A 121 13.33 8.25 4.83
CA ALA A 121 12.52 7.37 3.98
C ALA A 121 11.70 6.34 4.78
N THR A 122 12.33 5.74 5.78
CA THR A 122 11.72 4.72 6.64
C THR A 122 10.71 5.34 7.60
N GLY A 123 11.11 6.38 8.32
CA GLY A 123 10.24 7.09 9.26
C GLY A 123 9.00 7.67 8.56
N ALA A 124 9.18 8.33 7.43
CA ALA A 124 8.07 8.87 6.65
C ALA A 124 7.09 7.78 6.19
N SER A 125 7.60 6.60 5.80
CA SER A 125 6.75 5.48 5.38
C SER A 125 5.95 4.91 6.55
N ILE A 126 6.56 4.75 7.72
CA ILE A 126 5.92 4.26 8.94
C ILE A 126 4.87 5.27 9.44
N LEU A 127 5.22 6.55 9.53
CA LEU A 127 4.35 7.60 10.08
C LEU A 127 3.16 7.92 9.17
N SER A 128 3.26 7.63 7.87
CA SER A 128 2.13 7.77 6.93
C SER A 128 1.10 6.64 7.03
N ALA A 129 1.46 5.48 7.60
CA ALA A 129 0.60 4.29 7.63
C ALA A 129 -0.75 4.50 8.35
N PRO A 130 -0.83 5.19 9.51
CA PRO A 130 -2.10 5.47 10.18
C PRO A 130 -3.09 6.29 9.33
N PHE A 131 -2.60 7.13 8.41
CA PHE A 131 -3.45 8.01 7.61
C PHE A 131 -4.13 7.27 6.45
N ILE A 132 -3.43 6.32 5.81
CA ILE A 132 -4.02 5.50 4.75
C ILE A 132 -4.86 4.35 5.30
N ASN A 133 -4.64 3.92 6.56
CA ASN A 133 -5.31 2.74 7.10
C ASN A 133 -6.85 2.80 7.07
N PRO A 134 -7.51 3.92 7.45
CA PRO A 134 -8.96 4.06 7.32
C PRO A 134 -9.46 3.85 5.90
N ILE A 135 -8.74 4.37 4.91
CA ILE A 135 -9.10 4.26 3.50
C ILE A 135 -8.99 2.81 3.02
N ARG A 136 -7.93 2.10 3.44
CA ARG A 136 -7.77 0.65 3.17
C ARG A 136 -8.87 -0.17 3.83
N MET A 137 -9.27 0.18 5.04
CA MET A 137 -10.36 -0.51 5.73
C MET A 137 -11.68 -0.34 4.96
N ILE A 138 -11.99 0.88 4.52
CA ILE A 138 -13.18 1.16 3.68
C ILE A 138 -13.15 0.31 2.40
N GLU A 139 -12.03 0.35 1.66
CA GLU A 139 -11.83 -0.44 0.44
C GLU A 139 -12.08 -1.94 0.68
N LYS A 140 -11.52 -2.51 1.75
CA LYS A 140 -11.67 -3.94 2.04
C LYS A 140 -13.10 -4.30 2.38
N GLN A 141 -13.82 -3.47 3.14
CA GLN A 141 -15.23 -3.72 3.46
C GLN A 141 -16.12 -3.66 2.21
N GLN A 142 -15.84 -2.74 1.27
CA GLN A 142 -16.52 -2.71 -0.02
C GLN A 142 -16.30 -4.00 -0.83
N ARG A 143 -15.07 -4.52 -0.85
CA ARG A 143 -14.74 -5.76 -1.56
C ARG A 143 -15.34 -7.00 -0.90
N VAL A 144 -15.38 -7.06 0.43
CA VAL A 144 -16.04 -8.16 1.16
C VAL A 144 -17.55 -8.17 0.86
N ALA A 145 -18.19 -7.00 0.89
CA ALA A 145 -19.61 -6.88 0.52
C ALA A 145 -19.85 -7.27 -0.95
N LEU A 146 -18.96 -6.86 -1.87
CA LEU A 146 -19.04 -7.26 -3.28
C LEU A 146 -18.94 -8.77 -3.46
N ARG A 147 -18.05 -9.43 -2.70
CA ARG A 147 -17.90 -10.89 -2.71
C ARG A 147 -19.18 -11.61 -2.25
N GLU A 148 -19.81 -11.09 -1.19
CA GLU A 148 -20.95 -11.76 -0.53
C GLU A 148 -22.29 -11.46 -1.21
N THR A 149 -22.46 -10.26 -1.73
CA THR A 149 -23.75 -9.75 -2.20
C THR A 149 -23.75 -9.33 -3.68
N GLY A 150 -22.59 -9.32 -4.33
CA GLY A 150 -22.43 -8.79 -5.68
C GLY A 150 -22.49 -7.26 -5.77
N LYS A 151 -22.57 -6.54 -4.64
CA LYS A 151 -22.60 -5.08 -4.58
C LYS A 151 -21.64 -4.52 -3.53
N GLU A 152 -21.01 -3.39 -3.85
CA GLU A 152 -20.20 -2.66 -2.88
C GLU A 152 -21.11 -1.94 -1.87
N VAL A 153 -20.74 -1.98 -0.59
CA VAL A 153 -21.41 -1.18 0.46
C VAL A 153 -21.04 0.31 0.30
N PRO A 154 -21.98 1.25 0.51
CA PRO A 154 -21.66 2.68 0.45
C PRO A 154 -20.66 3.12 1.54
N ILE A 155 -19.71 4.00 1.18
CA ILE A 155 -18.72 4.55 2.12
C ILE A 155 -19.41 5.22 3.33
N ARG A 156 -20.52 5.94 3.11
CA ARG A 156 -21.29 6.59 4.18
C ARG A 156 -21.79 5.59 5.22
N GLU A 157 -22.15 4.39 4.80
CA GLU A 157 -22.62 3.35 5.69
C GLU A 157 -21.47 2.78 6.54
N ILE A 158 -20.32 2.50 5.93
CA ILE A 158 -19.08 2.10 6.62
C ILE A 158 -18.69 3.14 7.68
N LEU A 159 -18.74 4.43 7.33
CA LEU A 159 -18.43 5.52 8.25
C LEU A 159 -19.45 5.62 9.39
N ARG A 160 -20.75 5.44 9.11
CA ARG A 160 -21.80 5.41 10.14
C ARG A 160 -21.60 4.27 11.13
N GLN A 161 -21.33 3.06 10.65
CA GLN A 161 -21.04 1.91 11.51
C GLN A 161 -19.75 2.11 12.32
N SER A 162 -18.73 2.71 11.69
CA SER A 162 -17.47 3.03 12.38
C SER A 162 -17.65 4.10 13.46
N ALA A 163 -18.52 5.10 13.22
CA ALA A 163 -18.81 6.16 14.17
C ALA A 163 -19.44 5.61 15.47
N GLN A 164 -20.27 4.57 15.37
CA GLN A 164 -20.83 3.87 16.55
C GLN A 164 -19.75 3.24 17.45
N GLN A 165 -18.54 3.05 16.93
CA GLN A 165 -17.37 2.54 17.66
C GLN A 165 -16.23 3.56 17.72
N HIS A 166 -16.54 4.85 17.66
CA HIS A 166 -15.57 5.95 17.72
C HIS A 166 -14.44 5.82 16.69
N PHE A 167 -14.74 5.31 15.49
CA PHE A 167 -13.81 5.11 14.37
C PHE A 167 -12.62 4.17 14.64
N LYS A 168 -12.52 3.57 15.84
CA LYS A 168 -11.48 2.57 16.17
C LYS A 168 -11.41 1.41 15.17
N PRO A 169 -12.51 0.92 14.58
CA PRO A 169 -12.45 -0.12 13.55
C PRO A 169 -11.63 0.24 12.32
N LEU A 170 -11.62 1.52 11.92
CA LEU A 170 -10.87 2.00 10.76
C LEU A 170 -9.36 1.94 10.96
N LEU A 171 -8.90 1.84 12.22
CA LEU A 171 -7.49 1.73 12.59
C LEU A 171 -7.05 0.28 12.88
N ARG A 172 -7.92 -0.71 12.65
CA ARG A 172 -7.51 -2.13 12.75
C ARG A 172 -6.44 -2.40 11.70
N GLY A 173 -5.40 -3.15 12.04
CA GLY A 173 -4.30 -3.46 11.11
C GLY A 173 -3.23 -2.38 10.93
N THR A 174 -3.28 -1.24 11.64
CA THR A 174 -2.23 -0.20 11.53
C THR A 174 -0.83 -0.74 11.84
N ILE A 175 -0.69 -1.59 12.88
CA ILE A 175 0.62 -2.16 13.27
C ILE A 175 1.23 -3.03 12.15
N PRO A 176 0.54 -4.07 11.63
CA PRO A 176 1.11 -4.84 10.52
C PRO A 176 1.31 -3.98 9.27
N LEU A 177 0.48 -2.96 9.04
CA LEU A 177 0.68 -1.99 7.96
C LEU A 177 1.95 -1.14 8.12
N MET A 178 2.27 -0.71 9.34
CA MET A 178 3.53 -0.02 9.64
C MET A 178 4.72 -0.95 9.38
N GLY A 179 4.63 -2.22 9.79
CA GLY A 179 5.65 -3.23 9.48
C GLY A 179 5.82 -3.43 7.97
N HIS A 180 4.72 -3.51 7.22
CA HIS A 180 4.76 -3.59 5.75
C HIS A 180 5.45 -2.36 5.17
N SER A 181 5.10 -1.17 5.67
CA SER A 181 5.64 0.11 5.21
C SER A 181 7.14 0.23 5.49
N LEU A 182 7.59 -0.27 6.64
CA LEU A 182 9.01 -0.40 6.99
C LEU A 182 9.72 -1.32 5.98
N ALA A 183 9.25 -2.55 5.80
CA ALA A 183 9.86 -3.50 4.85
C ALA A 183 9.90 -2.96 3.41
N SER A 184 8.85 -2.23 2.99
CA SER A 184 8.81 -1.57 1.68
C SER A 184 9.81 -0.43 1.54
N ALA A 185 9.99 0.38 2.58
CA ALA A 185 10.99 1.45 2.56
C ALA A 185 12.41 0.88 2.55
N THR A 186 12.69 -0.12 3.39
CA THR A 186 14.04 -0.68 3.51
C THR A 186 14.46 -1.45 2.27
N LEU A 187 13.60 -2.33 1.74
CA LEU A 187 13.94 -3.17 0.59
C LEU A 187 13.76 -2.42 -0.73
N GLY A 188 12.62 -1.74 -0.91
CA GLY A 188 12.29 -1.10 -2.17
C GLY A 188 12.92 0.28 -2.36
N LEU A 189 12.72 1.19 -1.39
CA LEU A 189 13.14 2.58 -1.55
C LEU A 189 14.64 2.77 -1.31
N VAL A 190 15.27 1.96 -0.46
CA VAL A 190 16.70 2.11 -0.15
C VAL A 190 17.53 0.92 -0.64
N GLY A 191 17.06 -0.31 -0.39
CA GLY A 191 17.79 -1.53 -0.73
C GLY A 191 18.01 -1.71 -2.21
N GLN A 192 16.95 -1.63 -3.02
CA GLN A 192 17.03 -1.81 -4.48
C GLN A 192 17.95 -0.77 -5.15
N PRO A 193 17.86 0.55 -4.88
CA PRO A 193 18.80 1.52 -5.46
C PRO A 193 20.25 1.28 -5.05
N ARG A 194 20.51 0.89 -3.79
CA ARG A 194 21.86 0.54 -3.35
C ARG A 194 22.40 -0.68 -4.10
N LEU A 195 21.58 -1.73 -4.22
CA LEU A 195 21.94 -2.92 -4.98
C LEU A 195 22.16 -2.61 -6.47
N GLN A 196 21.31 -1.77 -7.07
CA GLN A 196 21.46 -1.30 -8.44
C GLN A 196 22.81 -0.60 -8.62
N LYS A 197 23.19 0.32 -7.72
CA LYS A 197 24.50 1.01 -7.78
C LYS A 197 25.65 0.00 -7.71
N THR A 198 25.57 -1.00 -6.83
CA THR A 198 26.58 -2.07 -6.74
C THR A 198 26.65 -2.90 -8.02
N ILE A 199 25.51 -3.34 -8.57
CA ILE A 199 25.44 -4.09 -9.83
C ILE A 199 25.98 -3.25 -11.00
N GLN A 200 25.67 -1.96 -11.03
CA GLN A 200 26.16 -1.06 -12.08
C GLN A 200 27.68 -0.93 -12.04
N LYS A 201 28.27 -0.80 -10.84
CA LYS A 201 29.72 -0.79 -10.66
C LYS A 201 30.36 -2.13 -11.04
N GLU A 202 29.79 -3.25 -10.61
CA GLU A 202 30.42 -4.56 -10.78
C GLU A 202 30.19 -5.20 -12.15
N LEU A 203 29.04 -4.97 -12.76
CA LEU A 203 28.64 -5.56 -14.04
C LEU A 203 28.47 -4.50 -15.12
N GLY A 204 27.79 -3.38 -14.85
CA GLY A 204 27.52 -2.33 -15.83
C GLY A 204 28.79 -1.77 -16.48
N GLU A 205 29.75 -1.36 -15.66
CA GLU A 205 31.04 -0.82 -16.10
C GLU A 205 31.92 -1.87 -16.82
N LYS A 206 31.72 -3.17 -16.53
CA LYS A 206 32.52 -4.26 -17.10
C LYS A 206 31.90 -4.94 -18.32
N THR A 207 30.59 -4.78 -18.55
CA THR A 207 29.83 -5.54 -19.57
C THR A 207 28.94 -4.69 -20.48
N LYS A 208 29.09 -3.35 -20.47
CA LYS A 208 28.26 -2.37 -21.21
C LYS A 208 26.76 -2.43 -20.85
N LEU A 209 26.37 -3.01 -19.71
CA LEU A 209 24.97 -3.02 -19.30
C LEU A 209 24.54 -1.62 -18.85
N GLY A 210 23.53 -1.08 -19.54
CA GLY A 210 22.94 0.22 -19.19
C GLY A 210 22.16 0.19 -17.87
N GLN A 211 21.92 1.38 -17.32
CA GLN A 211 21.24 1.59 -16.03
C GLN A 211 19.87 0.91 -15.93
N SER A 212 19.14 0.80 -17.04
CA SER A 212 17.84 0.12 -17.10
C SER A 212 17.96 -1.38 -16.84
N VAL A 213 18.99 -2.03 -17.38
CA VAL A 213 19.20 -3.47 -17.21
C VAL A 213 19.69 -3.78 -15.79
N THR A 214 20.60 -2.95 -15.26
CA THR A 214 21.07 -3.12 -13.88
C THR A 214 19.95 -2.91 -12.86
N ASN A 215 19.02 -1.97 -13.13
CA ASN A 215 17.80 -1.81 -12.33
C ASN A 215 16.87 -3.02 -12.43
N LEU A 216 16.69 -3.59 -13.62
CA LEU A 216 15.87 -4.79 -13.80
C LEU A 216 16.43 -5.98 -13.01
N ILE A 217 17.75 -6.18 -13.03
CA ILE A 217 18.43 -7.23 -12.24
C ILE A 217 18.24 -6.96 -10.74
N ALA A 218 18.50 -5.73 -10.27
CA ALA A 218 18.30 -5.38 -8.87
C ALA A 218 16.84 -5.62 -8.42
N SER A 219 15.86 -5.23 -9.25
CA SER A 219 14.45 -5.46 -9.01
C SER A 219 14.11 -6.95 -8.96
N ALA A 220 14.66 -7.77 -9.88
CA ALA A 220 14.43 -9.21 -9.92
C ALA A 220 14.96 -9.94 -8.66
N VAL A 221 16.06 -9.46 -8.08
CA VAL A 221 16.63 -10.01 -6.85
C VAL A 221 15.84 -9.55 -5.61
N VAL A 222 15.50 -8.26 -5.53
CA VAL A 222 14.84 -7.70 -4.34
C VAL A 222 13.37 -8.11 -4.26
N SER A 223 12.69 -8.28 -5.38
CA SER A 223 11.24 -8.54 -5.40
C SER A 223 10.84 -9.83 -4.65
N PRO A 224 11.50 -10.99 -4.84
CA PRO A 224 11.19 -12.20 -4.06
C PRO A 224 11.38 -12.01 -2.56
N ILE A 225 12.46 -11.34 -2.15
CA ILE A 225 12.75 -11.06 -0.73
C ILE A 225 11.66 -10.15 -0.16
N TYR A 226 11.31 -9.09 -0.90
CA TYR A 226 10.24 -8.18 -0.53
C TYR A 226 8.90 -8.92 -0.36
N VAL A 227 8.54 -9.81 -1.30
CA VAL A 227 7.32 -10.61 -1.23
C VAL A 227 7.35 -11.54 -0.02
N ALA A 228 8.46 -12.22 0.24
CA ALA A 228 8.61 -13.13 1.39
C ALA A 228 8.42 -12.39 2.73
N VAL A 229 8.96 -11.17 2.85
CA VAL A 229 8.84 -10.36 4.08
C VAL A 229 7.46 -9.73 4.21
N THR A 230 6.88 -9.23 3.13
CA THR A 230 5.64 -8.45 3.19
C THR A 230 4.35 -9.25 3.12
N ASN A 231 4.36 -10.46 2.55
CA ASN A 231 3.17 -11.30 2.47
C ASN A 231 2.60 -11.68 3.85
N PRO A 232 3.39 -12.12 4.85
CA PRO A 232 2.89 -12.38 6.19
C PRO A 232 2.24 -11.14 6.82
N LEU A 233 2.86 -9.97 6.65
CA LEU A 233 2.37 -8.70 7.17
C LEU A 233 1.05 -8.28 6.52
N SER A 234 0.95 -8.44 5.19
CA SER A 234 -0.28 -8.22 4.44
C SER A 234 -1.40 -9.17 4.90
N ARG A 235 -1.07 -10.44 5.21
CA ARG A 235 -2.06 -11.41 5.70
C ARG A 235 -2.55 -11.07 7.10
N LEU A 236 -1.67 -10.64 8.01
CA LEU A 236 -2.06 -10.12 9.33
C LEU A 236 -2.99 -8.91 9.20
N GLU A 237 -2.66 -7.98 8.30
CA GLU A 237 -3.50 -6.82 8.00
C GLU A 237 -4.90 -7.27 7.55
N VAL A 238 -4.99 -8.24 6.63
CA VAL A 238 -6.26 -8.79 6.14
C VAL A 238 -7.06 -9.44 7.28
N ILE A 239 -6.47 -10.36 8.04
CA ILE A 239 -7.14 -11.03 9.17
C ILE A 239 -7.75 -10.01 10.14
N MET A 240 -7.01 -8.95 10.47
CA MET A 240 -7.47 -7.91 11.38
C MET A 240 -8.56 -6.99 10.79
N GLN A 241 -8.72 -6.95 9.46
CA GLN A 241 -9.57 -5.99 8.74
C GLN A 241 -10.77 -6.63 8.01
N THR A 242 -10.80 -7.95 7.84
CA THR A 242 -11.90 -8.64 7.17
C THR A 242 -13.09 -8.96 8.08
N ASN A 243 -12.93 -8.86 9.40
CA ASN A 243 -14.07 -8.91 10.30
C ASN A 243 -14.99 -7.71 10.04
N SER A 244 -16.30 -7.93 10.18
CA SER A 244 -17.28 -6.85 10.09
C SER A 244 -16.92 -5.71 11.05
N ILE A 245 -17.28 -4.49 10.69
CA ILE A 245 -17.03 -3.29 11.51
C ILE A 245 -17.62 -3.49 12.91
N GLY A 246 -18.85 -4.02 12.96
CA GLY A 246 -19.57 -4.44 14.18
C GLY A 246 -18.93 -5.59 14.97
N GLY A 247 -18.10 -6.42 14.33
CA GLY A 247 -17.58 -7.65 14.89
C GLY A 247 -16.43 -7.48 15.88
N LYS A 248 -16.08 -8.59 16.54
CA LYS A 248 -14.99 -8.66 17.52
C LYS A 248 -13.65 -8.24 16.89
N ARG A 249 -12.94 -7.35 17.59
CA ARG A 249 -11.59 -6.92 17.20
C ARG A 249 -10.61 -8.07 17.38
N ILE A 250 -9.87 -8.41 16.31
CA ILE A 250 -8.74 -9.33 16.39
C ILE A 250 -7.49 -8.53 16.79
N SER A 251 -6.82 -8.96 17.85
CA SER A 251 -5.53 -8.40 18.28
C SER A 251 -4.40 -8.87 17.37
N VAL A 252 -3.26 -8.17 17.36
CA VAL A 252 -2.08 -8.60 16.58
C VAL A 252 -1.63 -10.00 17.00
N GLY A 253 -1.58 -10.30 18.30
CA GLY A 253 -1.19 -11.62 18.80
C GLY A 253 -2.16 -12.73 18.37
N SER A 254 -3.46 -12.44 18.37
CA SER A 254 -4.48 -13.38 17.85
C SER A 254 -4.32 -13.59 16.34
N ALA A 255 -4.08 -12.53 15.58
CA ALA A 255 -3.85 -12.61 14.14
C ALA A 255 -2.58 -13.41 13.81
N ILE A 256 -1.51 -13.29 14.60
CA ILE A 256 -0.29 -14.10 14.45
C ILE A 256 -0.58 -15.58 14.70
N LYS A 257 -1.35 -15.91 15.74
CA LYS A 257 -1.77 -17.30 16.01
C LYS A 257 -2.60 -17.86 14.86
N GLU A 258 -3.50 -17.06 14.31
CA GLU A 258 -4.32 -17.44 13.16
C GLU A 258 -3.47 -17.63 11.90
N LEU A 259 -2.54 -16.72 11.62
CA LEU A 259 -1.59 -16.86 10.52
C LEU A 259 -0.74 -18.13 10.65
N ALA A 260 -0.26 -18.43 11.86
CA ALA A 260 0.53 -19.63 12.11
C ALA A 260 -0.29 -20.92 11.91
N LYS A 261 -1.61 -20.88 12.18
CA LYS A 261 -2.52 -21.98 11.87
C LYS A 261 -2.74 -22.10 10.35
N ASP A 262 -3.02 -20.98 9.67
CA ASP A 262 -3.19 -20.90 8.22
C ASP A 262 -1.92 -21.39 7.47
N SER A 263 -0.73 -21.22 8.04
CA SER A 263 0.55 -21.59 7.40
C SER A 263 0.95 -23.06 7.57
N LYS A 264 0.26 -23.81 8.44
CA LYS A 264 0.53 -25.25 8.70
C LYS A 264 -0.32 -26.20 7.85
N GLN A 265 -1.27 -25.65 7.10
CA GLN A 265 -2.21 -26.37 6.23
C GLN A 265 -1.87 -26.07 4.77
#